data_AF-A0ABD0PBM8-F1
#
_entry.id   AF-A0ABD0PBM8-F1
#
_cell.length_a   1.000
_cell.length_b   1.000
_cell.length_c   1.000
_cell.angle_alpha   90.00
_cell.angle_beta   90.00
_cell.angle_gamma   90.00
#
_symmetry.space_group_name_H-M   'P 1'
#
loop_
_entity.id
_entity.type
_entity.pdbx_description
1 polymer ?
#
loop_
_entity_poly.entity_id
_entity_poly.type
_entity_poly.pdbx_seq_one_letter_code
_entity_poly.pdbx_strand_id
1 'polypeptide(L)' 'MFPTIRVSFSGVDPDAKYIVLMDIVPVDNKRYRYAYHRSSWLVAGKADPPLPA' A
#
# COMPACT_ATOMS: atom_id res chain seq x y z
N MET A 1 -2.57 -10.12 -0.39
CA MET A 1 -3.64 -9.10 -0.35
C MET A 1 -4.89 -9.66 -1.01
N PHE A 2 -6.08 -9.25 -0.56
CA PHE A 2 -7.34 -9.53 -1.24
C PHE A 2 -7.97 -8.19 -1.64
N PRO A 3 -8.32 -7.98 -2.93
CA PRO A 3 -8.07 -8.89 -4.05
C PRO A 3 -6.57 -9.06 -4.37
N THR A 4 -6.24 -10.11 -5.12
CA THR A 4 -4.87 -10.31 -5.63
C THR A 4 -4.52 -9.19 -6.61
N ILE A 5 -3.34 -8.58 -6.45
CA ILE A 5 -2.78 -7.70 -7.47
C ILE A 5 -2.28 -8.58 -8.63
N ARG A 6 -2.81 -8.34 -9.83
CA ARG A 6 -2.41 -9.01 -11.07
C ARG A 6 -1.94 -7.94 -12.05
N VAL A 7 -0.76 -8.12 -12.62
CA VAL A 7 -0.13 -7.15 -13.53
C VAL A 7 0.35 -7.90 -14.76
N SER A 8 0.31 -7.24 -15.92
CA SER A 8 0.85 -7.75 -17.17
C SER A 8 1.78 -6.70 -17.78
N PHE A 9 2.89 -7.15 -18.34
CA PHE A 9 3.90 -6.30 -18.97
C PHE A 9 3.93 -6.64 -20.46
N SER A 10 3.94 -5.62 -21.31
CA SER A 10 4.01 -5.75 -22.77
C SER A 10 5.05 -4.76 -23.33
N GLY A 11 5.60 -5.08 -24.50
CA GLY A 11 6.59 -4.22 -25.16
C GLY A 11 7.97 -4.19 -24.48
N VAL A 12 8.29 -5.16 -23.61
CA VAL A 12 9.62 -5.29 -23.02
C VAL A 12 10.59 -5.92 -24.01
N ASP A 13 11.87 -5.55 -23.92
CA ASP A 13 12.95 -6.15 -24.70
C ASP A 13 13.13 -7.63 -24.29
N PRO A 14 12.98 -8.60 -25.23
CA PRO A 14 13.11 -10.02 -24.94
C PRO A 14 14.53 -10.46 -24.58
N ASP A 15 15.56 -9.70 -24.93
CA ASP A 15 16.96 -10.07 -24.68
C ASP A 15 17.49 -9.56 -23.32
N ALA A 16 16.68 -8.78 -22.60
CA ALA A 16 17.02 -8.22 -21.29
C ALA A 16 16.49 -9.07 -20.12
N LYS A 17 17.16 -8.94 -18.96
CA LYS A 17 16.72 -9.54 -17.70
C LYS A 17 16.07 -8.50 -16.81
N TYR A 18 14.91 -8.83 -16.24
CA TYR A 18 14.14 -7.93 -15.40
C TYR A 18 13.95 -8.49 -14.00
N ILE A 19 13.92 -7.60 -13.01
CA ILE A 19 13.47 -7.89 -11.66
C ILE A 19 12.19 -7.08 -11.44
N VAL A 20 11.12 -7.72 -10.97
CA VAL A 20 9.86 -7.06 -10.64
C VAL A 20 9.71 -7.08 -9.13
N LEU A 21 9.55 -5.90 -8.54
CA LEU A 21 9.43 -5.69 -7.10
C LEU A 21 8.16 -4.88 -6.83
N MET A 22 7.58 -5.08 -5.65
CA MET A 22 6.43 -4.31 -5.18
C MET A 22 6.66 -3.96 -3.71
N ASP A 23 6.51 -2.68 -3.39
CA ASP A 23 6.55 -2.17 -2.02
C ASP A 23 5.18 -1.59 -1.64
N ILE A 24 4.91 -1.49 -0.34
CA ILE A 24 3.69 -0.91 0.23
C ILE A 24 4.10 0.29 1.10
N VAL A 25 3.91 1.50 0.57
CA VAL A 25 4.23 2.74 1.26
C VAL A 25 3.01 3.33 1.96
N PRO A 26 3.18 4.05 3.10
CA PRO A 26 2.08 4.73 3.76
C PRO A 26 1.44 5.79 2.85
N VAL A 27 0.09 5.81 2.81
CA VAL A 27 -0.65 6.87 2.10
C VAL A 27 -0.52 8.21 2.84
N ASP A 28 -0.50 8.19 4.17
CA ASP A 28 -0.25 9.36 5.00
C ASP A 28 0.34 9.01 6.37
N ASN A 29 0.61 10.03 7.18
CA ASN A 29 1.13 9.91 8.55
C ASN A 29 0.02 10.03 9.61
N LYS A 30 -1.14 9.40 9.38
CA LYS A 30 -2.27 9.44 10.31
C LYS A 30 -2.66 8.05 10.78
N ARG A 31 -3.07 7.95 12.05
CA ARG A 31 -3.77 6.78 12.58
C ARG A 31 -5.27 7.00 12.46
N TYR A 32 -5.98 6.01 11.90
CA TYR A 32 -7.42 6.07 11.69
C TYR A 32 -8.19 5.21 12.70
N ARG A 33 -9.36 5.68 13.12
CA ARG A 33 -10.33 4.91 13.93
C ARG A 33 -11.67 4.84 13.20
N TYR A 34 -12.25 3.65 13.14
CA TYR A 34 -13.59 3.47 12.57
C TYR A 34 -14.67 3.90 13.57
N ALA A 35 -15.59 4.77 13.14
CA ALA A 35 -16.73 5.24 13.93
C ALA A 35 -18.01 4.54 13.48
N TYR A 36 -18.44 3.50 14.20
CA TYR A 36 -19.59 2.66 13.85
C TYR A 36 -20.90 3.43 13.63
N HIS A 37 -21.20 4.44 14.46
CA HIS A 37 -22.43 5.23 14.35
C HIS A 37 -22.49 6.13 13.11
N ARG A 38 -21.36 6.34 12.42
CA ARG A 38 -21.27 7.11 11.17
C ARG A 38 -20.88 6.26 9.97
N SER A 39 -20.60 4.97 10.19
CA SER A 39 -20.03 4.07 9.20
C SER A 39 -18.84 4.69 8.44
N SER A 40 -17.94 5.37 9.16
CA SER A 40 -16.88 6.18 8.57
C SER A 40 -15.55 6.07 9.32
N TRP A 41 -14.44 6.24 8.61
CA TRP A 41 -13.10 6.39 9.20
C TRP A 41 -12.83 7.84 9.61
N LEU A 42 -12.29 8.05 10.82
CA LEU A 42 -11.90 9.36 11.34
C LEU A 42 -10.40 9.36 11.71
N VAL A 43 -9.76 10.52 11.58
CA VAL A 43 -8.39 10.72 12.06
C VAL A 43 -8.39 10.68 13.59
N ALA A 44 -7.58 9.78 14.15
CA ALA A 44 -7.46 9.57 15.59
C ALA A 44 -6.11 10.06 16.15
N GLY A 45 -5.14 10.40 15.30
CA GLY A 45 -3.83 10.91 15.71
C GLY A 45 -2.76 10.75 14.63
N LYS A 46 -1.49 10.89 15.03
CA LYS A 46 -0.31 10.61 14.21
C LYS A 46 -0.15 9.10 14.01
N ALA A 47 0.39 8.67 12.87
CA ALA A 47 0.74 7.26 12.67
C ALA A 47 1.86 6.83 13.63
N ASP A 48 1.96 5.52 13.84
CA ASP A 48 3.05 4.91 14.58
C ASP A 48 4.38 5.10 13.80
N PRO A 49 5.54 5.14 14.48
CA PRO A 49 6.82 5.24 13.80
C PRO A 49 7.02 4.05 12.83
N PRO A 50 7.77 4.25 11.73
CA PRO A 50 8.08 3.16 10.82
C PRO A 50 8.84 2.05 11.58
N LEU A 51 8.69 0.81 11.11
CA LEU A 51 9.47 -0.31 11.64
C LEU A 51 10.96 -0.03 11.43
N PRO A 52 11.85 -0.48 12.34
CA PRO A 52 13.29 -0.42 12.12
C PRO A 52 13.65 -1.14 10.82
N ALA A 53 14.63 -0.59 10.10
CA ALA A 53 15.22 -1.24 8.93
C ALA A 53 16.04 -2.47 9.32
#